data_AF-A0A931EY90-F1
#
_entry.id   AF-A0A931EY90-F1
#
_cell.length_a   1.000
_cell.length_b   1.000
_cell.length_c   1.000
_cell.angle_alpha   90.00
_cell.angle_beta   90.00
_cell.angle_gamma   90.00
#
_symmetry.space_group_name_H-M   'P 1'
#
loop_
_entity.id
_entity.type
_entity.pdbx_description
1 polymer ?
#
loop_
_entity_poly.entity_id
_entity_poly.type
_entity_poly.pdbx_seq_one_letter_code
_entity_poly.pdbx_strand_id
1 'polypeptide(L)'
;MADGRFSAWLVGSGSLLGACGDLLRAHGHDIQAVVSTEAGAIAWAGEHRIRVFADMAEAPVQHRPDHLFSIAHKAILSADDLAVPTGMAINFHSSPLPHYSGVAQTSWAIVDDARQHGVTWHRMTVEIDGGDILVQQRFPIDPDETLLSLNIKCFDHGLRTFETLLKQLTSGDLRPTPQEPGGCYRSRSDRLPHTGIITWDRSAEELERWSRAGQAGPFDNSFGVVKLTHHDEVVLVRAARSTGRPSTQPPGTIVEVVAGKPVIATRTTDLVAGDPVTTGGHKLDPSFFQVGTILAAPAPEQLHRIDEIGRQAHRFEPFWVDRLESAAIPTGKRGSGRFVKAHQANPPADLSTNNEHTALAALLCGWQRHPGLRGGFGMDDTPPLWSSRRAQQLVGDLWSHWSIVLPVSVPDPTTGFSAAVEALAADLAHAERRGTFMRDVAGRHPSCHIGDPPRASVVVLPDAGELAHVFAAVDTDLVIVRHDDGHVAAWGPAHSDPFEVAQRFMALLTFIEEQLRPKS
;
A
#
# COMPACT_ATOMS: atom_id res chain seq x y z
N MET A 1 -13.41 26.93 37.53
CA MET A 1 -13.18 25.49 37.79
C MET A 1 -12.08 25.41 38.84
N ALA A 2 -12.34 24.82 40.01
CA ALA A 2 -11.51 25.06 41.20
C ALA A 2 -10.25 24.17 41.32
N ASP A 3 -9.96 23.28 40.36
CA ASP A 3 -8.79 22.37 40.40
C ASP A 3 -8.03 22.20 39.06
N GLY A 4 -8.41 22.92 38.00
CA GLY A 4 -7.75 22.83 36.69
C GLY A 4 -7.95 21.49 35.94
N ARG A 5 -8.80 20.59 36.43
CA ARG A 5 -9.12 19.32 35.74
C ARG A 5 -10.08 19.55 34.57
N PHE A 6 -10.00 18.65 33.59
CA PHE A 6 -10.83 18.66 32.40
C PHE A 6 -11.03 17.23 31.89
N SER A 7 -12.05 17.06 31.06
CA SER A 7 -12.41 15.83 30.37
C SER A 7 -11.91 15.83 28.93
N ALA A 8 -11.51 14.66 28.41
CA ALA A 8 -10.91 14.51 27.11
C ALA A 8 -11.47 13.33 26.31
N TRP A 9 -11.52 13.49 24.99
CA TRP A 9 -11.58 12.37 24.03
C TRP A 9 -10.24 12.23 23.34
N LEU A 10 -9.81 10.99 23.11
CA LEU A 10 -8.63 10.66 22.30
C LEU A 10 -9.10 10.07 20.97
N VAL A 11 -8.58 10.58 19.86
CA VAL A 11 -8.95 10.12 18.52
C VAL A 11 -7.69 9.80 17.75
N GLY A 12 -7.60 8.61 17.16
CA GLY A 12 -6.45 8.23 16.33
C GLY A 12 -5.87 6.87 16.68
N SER A 13 -4.55 6.70 16.63
CA SER A 13 -3.94 5.38 16.65
C SER A 13 -2.51 5.35 17.20
N GLY A 14 -2.00 4.15 17.47
CA GLY A 14 -0.59 3.91 17.81
C GLY A 14 -0.21 4.23 19.25
N SER A 15 1.04 3.92 19.59
CA SER A 15 1.58 4.02 20.95
C SER A 15 1.62 5.45 21.50
N LEU A 16 1.66 6.47 20.65
CA LEU A 16 1.72 7.87 21.08
C LEU A 16 0.40 8.29 21.73
N LEU A 17 -0.72 7.80 21.21
CA LEU A 17 -2.05 8.04 21.78
C LEU A 17 -2.12 7.50 23.20
N GLY A 18 -1.70 6.24 23.42
CA GLY A 18 -1.69 5.62 24.74
C GLY A 18 -0.79 6.38 25.72
N ALA A 19 0.44 6.71 25.32
CA ALA A 19 1.36 7.47 26.16
C ALA A 19 0.86 8.89 26.50
N CYS A 20 0.17 9.57 25.58
CA CYS A 20 -0.52 10.83 25.88
C CYS A 20 -1.68 10.61 26.86
N GLY A 21 -2.44 9.52 26.69
CA GLY A 21 -3.49 9.13 27.61
C GLY A 21 -2.97 8.89 29.03
N ASP A 22 -1.83 8.24 29.18
CA ASP A 22 -1.18 8.02 30.47
C ASP A 22 -0.80 9.35 31.14
N LEU A 23 -0.25 10.30 30.38
CA LEU A 23 0.09 11.64 30.87
C LEU A 23 -1.15 12.43 31.31
N LEU A 24 -2.24 12.38 30.54
CA LEU A 24 -3.52 12.99 30.91
C LEU A 24 -4.03 12.47 32.26
N ARG A 25 -4.05 11.14 32.42
CA ARG A 25 -4.50 10.48 33.65
C ARG A 25 -3.58 10.78 34.83
N ALA A 26 -2.27 10.82 34.60
CA ALA A 26 -1.28 11.16 35.64
C ALA A 26 -1.45 12.60 36.16
N HIS A 27 -1.90 13.53 35.30
CA HIS A 27 -2.26 14.89 35.69
C HIS A 27 -3.70 15.00 36.27
N GLY A 28 -4.42 13.88 36.40
CA GLY A 28 -5.75 13.83 37.00
C GLY A 28 -6.89 14.25 36.08
N HIS A 29 -6.66 14.30 34.76
CA HIS A 29 -7.69 14.55 33.76
C HIS A 29 -8.52 13.29 33.49
N ASP A 30 -9.78 13.49 33.11
CA ASP A 30 -10.71 12.40 32.79
C ASP A 30 -10.66 12.08 31.29
N ILE A 31 -10.62 10.80 30.93
CA ILE A 31 -10.67 10.35 29.54
C ILE A 31 -11.96 9.58 29.34
N GLN A 32 -12.90 10.19 28.63
CA GLN A 32 -14.26 9.69 28.52
C GLN A 32 -14.42 8.65 27.40
N ALA A 33 -13.64 8.80 26.32
CA ALA A 33 -13.72 7.95 25.15
C ALA A 33 -12.40 7.91 24.36
N VAL A 34 -12.18 6.80 23.68
CA VAL A 34 -11.19 6.65 22.62
C VAL A 34 -11.92 6.34 21.31
N VAL A 35 -11.54 6.99 20.22
CA VAL A 35 -12.06 6.72 18.87
C VAL A 35 -10.91 6.16 18.02
N SER A 36 -10.97 4.86 17.73
CA SER A 36 -9.91 4.14 17.02
C SER A 36 -10.38 2.80 16.48
N THR A 37 -9.79 2.39 15.35
CA THR A 37 -9.86 1.02 14.82
C THR A 37 -8.56 0.24 15.00
N GLU A 38 -7.54 0.84 15.60
CA GLU A 38 -6.20 0.25 15.70
C GLU A 38 -6.04 -0.54 17.01
N ALA A 39 -5.49 -1.74 16.90
CA ALA A 39 -5.42 -2.71 17.99
C ALA A 39 -4.69 -2.20 19.24
N GLY A 40 -3.58 -1.46 19.08
CA GLY A 40 -2.82 -0.89 20.17
C GLY A 40 -3.61 0.14 20.98
N ALA A 41 -4.29 1.07 20.31
CA ALA A 41 -5.16 2.05 20.97
C ALA A 41 -6.36 1.38 21.67
N ILE A 42 -6.98 0.37 21.04
CA ILE A 42 -8.08 -0.42 21.62
C ILE A 42 -7.60 -1.15 22.88
N ALA A 43 -6.43 -1.79 22.83
CA ALA A 43 -5.87 -2.54 23.94
C ALA A 43 -5.57 -1.62 25.14
N TRP A 44 -4.90 -0.49 24.91
CA TRP A 44 -4.63 0.51 25.95
C TRP A 44 -5.94 1.01 26.59
N ALA A 45 -6.94 1.36 25.79
CA ALA A 45 -8.23 1.80 26.31
C ALA A 45 -8.90 0.72 27.18
N GLY A 46 -8.82 -0.55 26.76
CA GLY A 46 -9.33 -1.70 27.50
C GLY A 46 -8.66 -1.87 28.87
N GLU A 47 -7.33 -1.78 28.94
CA GLU A 47 -6.55 -1.83 30.18
C GLU A 47 -7.00 -0.75 31.18
N HIS A 48 -7.34 0.43 30.67
CA HIS A 48 -7.81 1.57 31.45
C HIS A 48 -9.34 1.65 31.63
N ARG A 49 -10.09 0.67 31.12
CA ARG A 49 -11.56 0.59 31.14
C ARG A 49 -12.25 1.81 30.51
N ILE A 50 -11.66 2.35 29.44
CA ILE A 50 -12.20 3.46 28.65
C ILE A 50 -13.02 2.89 27.49
N ARG A 51 -14.15 3.53 27.18
CA ARG A 51 -15.00 3.11 26.05
C ARG A 51 -14.32 3.43 24.72
N VAL A 52 -14.38 2.48 23.79
CA VAL A 52 -13.84 2.64 22.43
C VAL A 52 -14.96 2.68 21.41
N PHE A 53 -14.83 3.56 20.43
CA PHE A 53 -15.71 3.67 19.27
C PHE A 53 -14.88 3.55 18.00
N ALA A 54 -15.43 2.94 16.95
CA ALA A 54 -14.72 2.84 15.68
C ALA A 54 -14.72 4.17 14.92
N ASP A 55 -15.79 4.95 15.08
CA ASP A 55 -16.03 6.23 14.41
C ASP A 55 -16.56 7.29 15.37
N MET A 56 -16.29 8.57 15.07
CA MET A 56 -16.80 9.71 15.85
C MET A 56 -18.33 9.74 15.89
N ALA A 57 -19.00 9.33 14.81
CA ALA A 57 -20.47 9.30 14.71
C ALA A 57 -21.12 8.29 15.68
N GLU A 58 -20.37 7.29 16.14
CA GLU A 58 -20.85 6.29 17.10
C GLU A 58 -20.71 6.77 18.55
N ALA A 59 -19.86 7.78 18.80
CA ALA A 59 -19.56 8.27 20.13
C ALA A 59 -20.73 9.12 20.67
N PRO A 60 -21.13 8.95 21.95
CA PRO A 60 -22.32 9.61 22.50
C PRO A 60 -22.10 11.11 22.67
N VAL A 61 -22.67 11.91 21.76
CA VAL A 61 -22.59 13.39 21.75
C VAL A 61 -23.18 14.04 23.02
N GLN A 62 -23.98 13.31 23.79
CA GLN A 62 -24.49 13.76 25.10
C GLN A 62 -23.41 13.92 26.18
N HIS A 63 -22.19 13.40 25.95
CA HIS A 63 -21.04 13.53 26.84
C HIS A 63 -19.88 14.22 26.12
N ARG A 64 -20.08 15.51 25.84
CA ARG A 64 -19.07 16.36 25.20
C ARG A 64 -17.87 16.53 26.12
N PRO A 65 -16.63 16.26 25.67
CA PRO A 65 -15.44 16.50 26.46
C PRO A 65 -15.10 17.99 26.46
N ASP A 66 -14.25 18.42 27.39
CA ASP A 66 -13.65 19.75 27.35
C ASP A 66 -12.68 19.87 26.16
N HIS A 67 -11.86 18.85 25.92
CA HIS A 67 -10.90 18.82 24.83
C HIS A 67 -10.96 17.51 24.02
N LEU A 68 -10.65 17.61 22.73
CA LEU A 68 -10.44 16.45 21.86
C LEU A 68 -8.98 16.46 21.41
N PHE A 69 -8.28 15.34 21.56
CA PHE A 69 -6.90 15.18 21.09
C PHE A 69 -6.86 14.18 19.93
N SER A 70 -6.55 14.69 18.73
CA SER A 70 -6.28 13.91 17.53
C SER A 70 -4.78 13.56 17.48
N ILE A 71 -4.46 12.26 17.54
CA ILE A 71 -3.08 11.76 17.59
C ILE A 71 -2.92 10.64 16.57
N ALA A 72 -2.17 10.89 15.49
CA ALA A 72 -2.01 9.96 14.37
C ALA A 72 -3.36 9.46 13.79
N HIS A 73 -4.37 10.33 13.78
CA HIS A 73 -5.66 10.04 13.17
C HIS A 73 -5.60 10.28 11.65
N LYS A 74 -6.02 9.28 10.87
CA LYS A 74 -5.90 9.32 9.40
C LYS A 74 -7.14 9.91 8.71
N ALA A 75 -8.30 9.94 9.34
CA ALA A 75 -9.49 10.51 8.72
C ALA A 75 -9.55 12.04 8.92
N ILE A 76 -10.19 12.72 7.99
CA ILE A 76 -10.47 14.16 8.13
C ILE A 76 -11.70 14.28 9.01
N LEU A 77 -11.57 14.97 10.14
CA LEU A 77 -12.69 15.28 11.02
C LEU A 77 -13.58 16.35 10.38
N SER A 78 -14.88 16.12 10.39
CA SER A 78 -15.87 17.05 9.86
C SER A 78 -16.02 18.30 10.74
N ALA A 79 -16.68 19.34 10.24
CA ALA A 79 -17.01 20.50 11.06
C ALA A 79 -17.84 20.14 12.30
N ASP A 80 -18.71 19.14 12.19
CA ASP A 80 -19.53 18.65 13.31
C ASP A 80 -18.67 17.94 14.36
N ASP A 81 -17.70 17.13 13.92
CA ASP A 81 -16.73 16.47 14.82
C ASP A 81 -15.89 17.49 15.58
N LEU A 82 -15.40 18.52 14.89
CA LEU A 82 -14.60 19.59 15.48
C LEU A 82 -15.41 20.46 16.47
N ALA A 83 -16.73 20.46 16.35
CA ALA A 83 -17.65 21.15 17.25
C ALA A 83 -18.08 20.31 18.46
N VAL A 84 -17.66 19.03 18.55
CA VAL A 84 -17.95 18.15 19.70
C VAL A 84 -17.37 18.68 21.02
N PRO A 85 -16.05 18.97 21.15
CA PRO A 85 -15.50 19.44 22.41
C PRO A 85 -16.03 20.84 22.78
N THR A 86 -16.24 21.09 24.08
CA THR A 86 -16.69 22.41 24.57
C THR A 86 -15.56 23.44 24.58
N GLY A 87 -14.30 22.98 24.62
CA GLY A 87 -13.09 23.78 24.55
C GLY A 87 -12.40 23.70 23.18
N MET A 88 -11.42 22.82 23.03
CA MET A 88 -10.59 22.75 21.82
C MET A 88 -10.47 21.34 21.26
N ALA A 89 -10.55 21.23 19.93
CA ALA A 89 -10.00 20.10 19.19
C ALA A 89 -8.54 20.42 18.87
N ILE A 90 -7.64 19.52 19.25
CA ILE A 90 -6.18 19.70 19.21
C ILE A 90 -5.57 18.52 18.47
N ASN A 91 -4.69 18.79 17.51
CA ASN A 91 -4.00 17.74 16.75
C ASN A 91 -2.50 17.74 17.03
N PHE A 92 -1.92 16.54 17.09
CA PHE A 92 -0.49 16.34 17.01
C PHE A 92 -0.05 16.22 15.55
N HIS A 93 0.90 17.06 15.16
CA HIS A 93 1.51 17.02 13.85
C HIS A 93 3.03 16.84 13.96
N SER A 94 3.57 15.85 13.27
CA SER A 94 5.00 15.51 13.30
C SER A 94 5.82 16.40 12.38
N SER A 95 5.61 17.72 12.44
CA SER A 95 6.43 18.70 11.70
C SER A 95 6.42 20.07 12.38
N PRO A 96 7.34 20.98 12.00
CA PRO A 96 7.31 22.37 12.41
C PRO A 96 6.36 23.19 11.50
N LEU A 97 5.05 23.11 11.76
CA LEU A 97 4.03 23.84 11.01
C LEU A 97 4.36 25.35 10.89
N PRO A 98 4.10 25.98 9.73
CA PRO A 98 3.36 25.46 8.56
C PRO A 98 4.18 24.55 7.62
N HIS A 99 5.46 24.31 7.89
CA HIS A 99 6.30 23.49 7.01
C HIS A 99 5.93 22.00 7.12
N TYR A 100 5.91 21.31 5.98
CA TYR A 100 5.54 19.89 5.90
C TYR A 100 4.13 19.59 6.45
N SER A 101 3.14 20.43 6.11
CA SER A 101 1.73 20.11 6.35
C SER A 101 1.25 18.96 5.46
N GLY A 102 0.21 18.26 5.87
CA GLY A 102 -0.27 17.05 5.23
C GLY A 102 0.42 15.79 5.74
N VAL A 103 0.90 14.91 4.86
CA VAL A 103 1.39 13.56 5.24
C VAL A 103 2.87 13.31 4.91
N ALA A 104 3.44 12.25 5.49
CA ALA A 104 4.83 11.80 5.29
C ALA A 104 5.87 12.90 5.63
N GLN A 105 5.64 13.62 6.73
CA GLN A 105 6.37 14.84 7.09
C GLN A 105 7.87 14.59 7.26
N THR A 106 8.23 13.52 7.97
CA THR A 106 9.61 13.11 8.22
C THR A 106 10.31 12.63 6.96
N SER A 107 9.63 11.86 6.10
CA SER A 107 10.13 11.47 4.78
C SER A 107 10.46 12.69 3.91
N TRP A 108 9.55 13.66 3.82
CA TRP A 108 9.77 14.87 3.04
C TRP A 108 10.91 15.72 3.59
N ALA A 109 11.03 15.84 4.91
CA ALA A 109 12.16 16.53 5.53
C ALA A 109 13.52 15.88 5.16
N ILE A 110 13.57 14.55 5.09
CA ILE A 110 14.76 13.82 4.64
C ILE A 110 15.03 14.05 3.15
N VAL A 111 13.99 13.99 2.29
CA VAL A 111 14.14 14.22 0.84
C VAL A 111 14.69 15.63 0.56
N ASP A 112 14.18 16.63 1.26
CA ASP A 112 14.53 18.04 1.12
C ASP A 112 15.90 18.41 1.74
N ASP A 113 16.64 17.43 2.28
CA ASP A 113 17.92 17.62 3.01
C ASP A 113 17.80 18.63 4.18
N ALA A 114 16.66 18.63 4.87
CA ALA A 114 16.42 19.55 5.97
C ALA A 114 17.42 19.33 7.11
N ARG A 115 17.96 20.43 7.65
CA ARG A 115 18.88 20.38 8.81
C ARG A 115 18.14 20.38 10.15
N GLN A 116 16.87 20.79 10.14
CA GLN A 116 16.02 20.85 11.31
C GLN A 116 14.63 20.35 10.98
N HIS A 117 14.00 19.72 11.96
CA HIS A 117 12.61 19.33 11.95
C HIS A 117 11.93 19.78 13.24
N GLY A 118 10.72 19.31 13.50
CA GLY A 118 10.02 19.64 14.73
C GLY A 118 8.72 18.88 14.86
N VAL A 119 8.02 19.14 15.95
CA VAL A 119 6.66 18.68 16.19
C VAL A 119 5.79 19.85 16.64
N THR A 120 4.50 19.76 16.35
CA THR A 120 3.54 20.82 16.65
C THR A 120 2.25 20.21 17.21
N TRP A 121 1.80 20.72 18.35
CA TRP A 121 0.40 20.62 18.78
C TRP A 121 -0.30 21.89 18.33
N HIS A 122 -1.36 21.76 17.54
CA HIS A 122 -2.10 22.91 17.01
C HIS A 122 -3.61 22.73 17.21
N ARG A 123 -4.33 23.84 17.24
CA ARG A 123 -5.79 23.83 17.22
C ARG A 123 -6.26 23.32 15.86
N MET A 124 -7.23 22.41 15.86
CA MET A 124 -7.86 21.96 14.62
C MET A 124 -8.90 22.97 14.16
N THR A 125 -8.95 23.20 12.85
CA THR A 125 -10.00 23.95 12.16
C THR A 125 -10.46 23.13 10.95
N VAL A 126 -11.42 23.64 10.18
CA VAL A 126 -11.81 23.02 8.90
C VAL A 126 -10.67 23.01 7.87
N GLU A 127 -9.66 23.86 8.05
CA GLU A 127 -8.45 23.87 7.24
C GLU A 127 -7.45 22.84 7.78
N ILE A 128 -7.04 21.91 6.91
CA ILE A 128 -6.10 20.84 7.26
C ILE A 128 -4.77 21.46 7.71
N ASP A 129 -4.36 21.13 8.93
CA ASP A 129 -3.13 21.59 9.56
C ASP A 129 -2.96 23.13 9.61
N GLY A 130 -4.04 23.91 9.47
CA GLY A 130 -3.98 25.37 9.32
C GLY A 130 -4.28 26.19 10.58
N GLY A 131 -4.71 25.55 11.67
CA GLY A 131 -5.08 26.27 12.89
C GLY A 131 -3.89 26.72 13.74
N ASP A 132 -4.17 27.58 14.73
CA ASP A 132 -3.15 28.17 15.60
C ASP A 132 -2.24 27.14 16.29
N ILE A 133 -0.94 27.42 16.33
CA ILE A 133 0.05 26.64 17.08
C ILE A 133 -0.19 26.84 18.58
N LEU A 134 -0.29 25.74 19.31
CA LEU A 134 -0.41 25.71 20.76
C LEU A 134 0.95 25.51 21.42
N VAL A 135 1.67 24.47 20.99
CA VAL A 135 3.04 24.17 21.42
C VAL A 135 3.82 23.63 20.22
N GLN A 136 4.98 24.19 19.92
CA GLN A 136 5.88 23.70 18.87
C GLN A 136 7.29 23.56 19.43
N GLN A 137 8.00 22.50 19.03
CA GLN A 137 9.41 22.32 19.34
C GLN A 137 10.17 21.90 18.08
N ARG A 138 11.27 22.60 17.79
CA ARG A 138 12.21 22.27 16.72
C ARG A 138 13.44 21.54 17.26
N PHE A 139 14.04 20.70 16.43
CA PHE A 139 15.25 19.93 16.75
C PHE A 139 16.07 19.64 15.48
N PRO A 140 17.40 19.40 15.60
CA PRO A 140 18.24 19.05 14.45
C PRO A 140 17.93 17.64 13.90
N ILE A 141 18.09 17.47 12.59
CA ILE A 141 18.08 16.17 11.92
C ILE A 141 19.52 15.69 11.79
N ASP A 142 19.82 14.50 12.30
CA ASP A 142 21.14 13.91 12.16
C ASP A 142 21.36 13.39 10.71
N PRO A 143 22.58 13.40 10.17
CA PRO A 143 22.82 13.13 8.74
C PRO A 143 22.36 11.76 8.24
N ASP A 144 22.33 10.76 9.13
CA ASP A 144 21.98 9.37 8.86
C ASP A 144 20.55 9.00 9.28
N GLU A 145 19.74 9.99 9.70
CA GLU A 145 18.32 9.78 10.05
C GLU A 145 17.56 9.11 8.90
N THR A 146 16.79 8.09 9.26
CA THR A 146 15.86 7.36 8.41
C THR A 146 14.43 7.79 8.75
N LEU A 147 13.46 7.42 7.90
CA LEU A 147 12.04 7.60 8.22
C LEU A 147 11.70 7.06 9.62
N LEU A 148 12.15 5.84 9.95
CA LEU A 148 11.90 5.24 11.27
C LEU A 148 12.53 6.05 12.41
N SER A 149 13.84 6.33 12.34
CA SER A 149 14.54 7.00 13.45
C SER A 149 14.04 8.44 13.66
N LEU A 150 13.71 9.16 12.59
CA LEU A 150 13.15 10.50 12.70
C LEU A 150 11.72 10.48 13.24
N ASN A 151 10.90 9.48 12.89
CA ASN A 151 9.58 9.29 13.50
C ASN A 151 9.69 8.99 15.01
N ILE A 152 10.66 8.17 15.44
CA ILE A 152 10.91 7.90 16.87
C ILE A 152 11.33 9.19 17.60
N LYS A 153 12.15 10.03 16.96
CA LYS A 153 12.51 11.34 17.50
C LYS A 153 11.31 12.26 17.63
N CYS A 154 10.42 12.29 16.63
CA CYS A 154 9.15 13.01 16.69
C CYS A 154 8.25 12.48 17.82
N PHE A 155 8.22 11.18 18.07
CA PHE A 155 7.47 10.58 19.17
C PHE A 155 7.94 11.11 20.54
N ASP A 156 9.24 11.08 20.81
CA ASP A 156 9.82 11.58 22.08
C ASP A 156 9.55 13.08 22.27
N HIS A 157 9.79 13.90 21.24
CA HIS A 157 9.46 15.32 21.29
C HIS A 157 7.95 15.58 21.40
N GLY A 158 7.12 14.73 20.79
CA GLY A 158 5.67 14.80 20.87
C GLY A 158 5.17 14.65 22.30
N LEU A 159 5.69 13.68 23.05
CA LEU A 159 5.35 13.50 24.46
C LEU A 159 5.81 14.66 25.35
N ARG A 160 7.02 15.17 25.16
CA ARG A 160 7.55 16.31 25.94
C ARG A 160 6.73 17.58 25.70
N THR A 161 6.37 17.83 24.44
CA THR A 161 5.53 18.98 24.08
C THR A 161 4.08 18.80 24.52
N PHE A 162 3.59 17.56 24.56
CA PHE A 162 2.27 17.25 25.13
C PHE A 162 2.21 17.56 26.62
N GLU A 163 3.23 17.16 27.39
CA GLU A 163 3.31 17.50 28.82
C GLU A 163 3.31 19.01 29.06
N THR A 164 4.01 19.77 28.19
CA THR A 164 4.00 21.24 28.22
C THR A 164 2.61 21.79 27.92
N LEU A 165 1.94 21.26 26.90
CA LEU A 165 0.58 21.63 26.53
C LEU A 165 -0.40 21.38 27.69
N LEU A 166 -0.35 20.22 28.33
CA LEU A 166 -1.21 19.88 29.46
C LEU A 166 -1.07 20.90 30.60
N LYS A 167 0.17 21.21 31.00
CA LYS A 167 0.43 22.20 32.06
C LYS A 167 -0.18 23.56 31.74
N GLN A 168 -0.07 24.01 30.48
CA GLN A 168 -0.61 25.29 30.02
C GLN A 168 -2.15 25.29 29.93
N LEU A 169 -2.75 24.17 29.55
CA LEU A 169 -4.21 23.99 29.58
C LEU A 169 -4.75 24.06 31.01
N THR A 170 -4.12 23.33 31.93
CA THR A 170 -4.51 23.27 33.35
C THR A 170 -4.40 24.63 34.04
N SER A 171 -3.33 25.40 33.76
CA SER A 171 -3.12 26.70 34.39
C SER A 171 -3.89 27.85 33.72
N GLY A 172 -4.42 27.64 32.51
CA GLY A 172 -5.02 28.72 31.69
C GLY A 172 -3.99 29.65 31.05
N ASP A 173 -2.71 29.28 31.06
CA ASP A 173 -1.62 30.08 30.49
C ASP A 173 -1.38 29.82 29.00
N LEU A 174 -2.12 28.89 28.39
CA LEU A 174 -2.00 28.61 26.97
C LEU A 174 -2.25 29.88 26.14
N ARG A 175 -1.34 30.16 25.20
CA ARG A 175 -1.44 31.29 24.26
C ARG A 175 -1.29 30.74 22.83
N PRO A 176 -2.41 30.45 22.15
CA PRO A 176 -2.38 30.06 20.75
C PRO A 176 -1.73 31.15 19.89
N THR A 177 -0.93 30.74 18.90
CA THR A 177 -0.23 31.64 17.98
C THR A 177 -0.62 31.32 16.54
N PRO A 178 -1.07 32.30 15.74
CA PRO A 178 -1.33 32.07 14.31
C PRO A 178 -0.09 31.54 13.60
N GLN A 179 -0.28 30.66 12.63
CA GLN A 179 0.82 30.19 11.79
C GLN A 179 1.32 31.33 10.89
N GLU A 180 2.63 31.44 10.76
CA GLU A 180 3.24 32.36 9.78
C GLU A 180 2.88 31.93 8.35
N PRO A 181 2.79 32.86 7.38
CA PRO A 181 2.64 32.50 5.98
C PRO A 181 3.83 31.66 5.48
N GLY A 182 3.55 30.62 4.71
CA GLY A 182 4.56 29.75 4.13
C GLY A 182 4.22 28.28 4.27
N GLY A 183 5.16 27.40 3.93
CA GLY A 183 4.95 25.96 3.94
C GLY A 183 4.40 25.42 2.61
N CYS A 184 4.35 24.09 2.52
CA CYS A 184 3.83 23.37 1.36
C CYS A 184 3.04 22.17 1.88
N TYR A 185 1.76 22.12 1.52
CA TYR A 185 0.90 20.98 1.82
C TYR A 185 1.26 19.80 0.93
N ARG A 186 1.49 18.64 1.55
CA ARG A 186 1.76 17.36 0.90
C ARG A 186 0.60 16.41 1.11
N SER A 187 -0.12 16.12 0.03
CA SER A 187 -1.22 15.17 -0.01
C SER A 187 -0.73 13.72 0.01
N ARG A 188 -1.66 12.77 0.19
CA ARG A 188 -1.37 11.33 0.09
C ARG A 188 -0.90 10.89 -1.30
N SER A 189 -1.19 11.68 -2.33
CA SER A 189 -0.75 11.42 -3.70
C SER A 189 0.69 11.86 -3.94
N ASP A 190 1.24 12.73 -3.10
CA ASP A 190 2.64 13.15 -3.15
C ASP A 190 3.52 12.02 -2.60
N ARG A 191 4.35 11.45 -3.48
CA ARG A 191 5.30 10.36 -3.19
C ARG A 191 6.68 10.73 -3.72
N LEU A 192 7.66 9.85 -3.53
CA LEU A 192 8.96 9.96 -4.22
C LEU A 192 8.76 10.24 -5.73
N PRO A 193 9.59 11.12 -6.33
CA PRO A 193 9.54 11.37 -7.77
C PRO A 193 9.64 10.06 -8.56
N HIS A 194 8.89 9.94 -9.66
CA HIS A 194 8.83 8.74 -10.49
C HIS A 194 8.50 7.48 -9.68
N THR A 195 7.72 7.61 -8.61
CA THR A 195 7.39 6.55 -7.65
C THR A 195 8.60 5.87 -7.00
N GLY A 196 9.75 6.57 -6.94
CA GLY A 196 11.01 6.08 -6.39
C GLY A 196 11.94 5.40 -7.39
N ILE A 197 11.61 5.40 -8.69
CA ILE A 197 12.51 4.86 -9.72
C ILE A 197 13.75 5.76 -9.87
N ILE A 198 14.92 5.14 -9.78
CA ILE A 198 16.19 5.82 -9.98
C ILE A 198 16.33 6.25 -11.43
N THR A 199 16.66 7.52 -11.61
CA THR A 199 17.22 8.05 -12.85
C THR A 199 18.69 8.39 -12.61
N TRP A 200 19.57 7.92 -13.50
CA TRP A 200 21.03 7.98 -13.30
C TRP A 200 21.64 9.37 -13.50
N ASP A 201 20.84 10.36 -13.86
CA ASP A 201 21.19 11.79 -13.87
C ASP A 201 21.23 12.42 -12.47
N ARG A 202 20.71 11.71 -11.45
CA ARG A 202 20.72 12.16 -10.05
C ARG A 202 22.06 11.90 -9.36
N SER A 203 22.28 12.63 -8.27
CA SER A 203 23.47 12.43 -7.43
C SER A 203 23.26 11.27 -6.46
N ALA A 204 24.34 10.58 -6.06
CA ALA A 204 24.24 9.51 -5.07
C ALA A 204 23.69 10.00 -3.72
N GLU A 205 24.01 11.23 -3.33
CA GLU A 205 23.53 11.83 -2.08
C GLU A 205 22.02 12.06 -2.10
N GLU A 206 21.45 12.40 -3.27
CA GLU A 206 20.01 12.52 -3.46
C GLU A 206 19.32 11.16 -3.38
N LEU A 207 19.86 10.14 -4.05
CA LEU A 207 19.33 8.78 -4.02
C LEU A 207 19.44 8.15 -2.62
N GLU A 208 20.51 8.44 -1.90
CA GLU A 208 20.67 8.06 -0.49
C GLU A 208 19.60 8.71 0.39
N ARG A 209 19.31 10.01 0.22
CA ARG A 209 18.20 10.68 0.92
C ARG A 209 16.86 10.01 0.62
N TRP A 210 16.57 9.70 -0.64
CA TRP A 210 15.34 9.00 -1.01
C TRP A 210 15.24 7.63 -0.34
N SER A 211 16.35 6.90 -0.29
CA SER A 211 16.38 5.61 0.39
C SER A 211 16.09 5.76 1.88
N ARG A 212 16.76 6.68 2.57
CA ARG A 212 16.52 6.95 4.00
C ARG A 212 15.07 7.38 4.26
N ALA A 213 14.49 8.19 3.38
CA ALA A 213 13.10 8.66 3.48
C ALA A 213 12.05 7.55 3.32
N GLY A 214 12.41 6.41 2.72
CA GLY A 214 11.57 5.21 2.58
C GLY A 214 11.88 4.09 3.58
N GLN A 215 12.85 4.26 4.48
CA GLN A 215 13.25 3.24 5.45
C GLN A 215 12.34 3.25 6.69
N ALA A 216 11.17 2.63 6.57
CA ALA A 216 10.19 2.50 7.65
C ALA A 216 10.49 1.36 8.65
N GLY A 217 11.52 0.54 8.41
CA GLY A 217 11.80 -0.64 9.22
C GLY A 217 10.71 -1.72 9.08
N PRO A 218 10.15 -2.25 10.18
CA PRO A 218 9.12 -3.29 10.14
C PRO A 218 7.70 -2.73 9.95
N PHE A 219 7.54 -1.43 9.74
CA PHE A 219 6.24 -0.77 9.63
C PHE A 219 5.87 -0.50 8.17
N ASP A 220 4.58 -0.31 7.93
CA ASP A 220 4.03 0.05 6.63
C ASP A 220 4.66 1.32 6.06
N ASN A 221 5.01 1.26 4.78
CA ASN A 221 5.58 2.37 4.04
C ASN A 221 4.68 2.81 2.89
N SER A 222 3.76 3.71 3.17
CA SER A 222 2.98 4.33 2.10
C SER A 222 3.81 5.32 1.26
N PHE A 223 4.89 5.90 1.77
CA PHE A 223 5.64 6.98 1.11
C PHE A 223 6.37 6.53 -0.17
N GLY A 224 6.89 5.30 -0.18
CA GLY A 224 7.59 4.73 -1.32
C GLY A 224 9.00 4.24 -0.96
N VAL A 225 9.57 3.45 -1.86
CA VAL A 225 10.94 2.93 -1.76
C VAL A 225 11.70 3.22 -3.05
N VAL A 226 13.02 3.30 -2.95
CA VAL A 226 13.90 3.46 -4.11
C VAL A 226 13.92 2.18 -4.92
N LYS A 227 13.90 2.33 -6.26
CA LYS A 227 13.80 1.23 -7.22
C LYS A 227 14.82 1.38 -8.34
N LEU A 228 15.39 0.27 -8.80
CA LEU A 228 16.14 0.20 -10.04
C LEU A 228 15.45 -0.74 -11.02
N THR A 229 15.72 -0.55 -12.32
CA THR A 229 15.24 -1.46 -13.36
C THR A 229 16.41 -2.26 -13.92
N HIS A 230 16.27 -3.58 -13.95
CA HIS A 230 17.26 -4.48 -14.54
C HIS A 230 16.58 -5.69 -15.18
N HIS A 231 16.96 -6.05 -16.41
CA HIS A 231 16.34 -7.15 -17.16
C HIS A 231 14.81 -7.06 -17.25
N ASP A 232 14.28 -5.85 -17.47
CA ASP A 232 12.84 -5.53 -17.45
C ASP A 232 12.12 -5.81 -16.11
N GLU A 233 12.87 -6.16 -15.05
CA GLU A 233 12.37 -6.34 -13.70
C GLU A 233 12.63 -5.09 -12.84
N VAL A 234 11.68 -4.79 -11.95
CA VAL A 234 11.83 -3.75 -10.94
C VAL A 234 12.41 -4.37 -9.67
N VAL A 235 13.50 -3.79 -9.18
CA VAL A 235 14.19 -4.20 -7.97
C VAL A 235 14.05 -3.11 -6.91
N LEU A 236 13.61 -3.49 -5.72
CA LEU A 236 13.56 -2.57 -4.58
C LEU A 236 14.92 -2.50 -3.91
N VAL A 237 15.35 -1.29 -3.58
CA VAL A 237 16.60 -1.01 -2.87
C VAL A 237 16.25 -0.60 -1.44
N ARG A 238 16.40 -1.52 -0.49
CA ARG A 238 16.00 -1.28 0.92
C ARG A 238 16.90 -0.26 1.61
N ALA A 239 18.16 -0.20 1.23
CA ALA A 239 19.10 0.81 1.70
C ALA A 239 20.00 1.26 0.57
N ALA A 240 20.26 2.55 0.44
CA ALA A 240 21.25 3.08 -0.49
C ALA A 240 22.24 3.95 0.28
N ARG A 241 23.52 3.88 -0.07
CA ARG A 241 24.57 4.69 0.55
C ARG A 241 25.58 5.15 -0.49
N SER A 242 25.96 6.42 -0.44
CA SER A 242 27.11 6.93 -1.16
C SER A 242 28.39 6.27 -0.62
N THR A 243 29.29 5.93 -1.54
CA THR A 243 30.65 5.45 -1.22
C THR A 243 31.60 6.59 -0.86
N GLY A 244 31.21 7.85 -1.11
CA GLY A 244 32.10 9.01 -1.04
C GLY A 244 33.20 9.02 -2.12
N ARG A 245 33.18 8.08 -3.07
CA ARG A 245 34.19 7.93 -4.12
C ARG A 245 33.51 7.92 -5.49
N PRO A 246 33.98 8.72 -6.46
CA PRO A 246 33.49 8.64 -7.82
C PRO A 246 34.19 7.52 -8.60
N SER A 247 33.46 6.89 -9.52
CA SER A 247 34.03 6.18 -10.65
C SER A 247 34.09 7.06 -11.90
N THR A 248 34.91 6.65 -12.88
CA THR A 248 34.97 7.28 -14.21
C THR A 248 33.98 6.65 -15.21
N GLN A 249 33.13 5.73 -14.75
CA GLN A 249 32.19 5.02 -15.59
C GLN A 249 30.94 5.88 -15.84
N PRO A 250 30.22 5.66 -16.95
CA PRO A 250 28.95 6.33 -17.19
C PRO A 250 27.95 6.06 -16.03
N PRO A 251 27.14 7.04 -15.60
CA PRO A 251 26.11 6.82 -14.59
C PRO A 251 25.18 5.65 -14.94
N GLY A 252 24.85 4.83 -13.94
CA GLY A 252 24.11 3.58 -14.09
C GLY A 252 24.96 2.34 -14.31
N THR A 253 26.27 2.50 -14.51
CA THR A 253 27.20 1.35 -14.65
C THR A 253 27.44 0.67 -13.31
N ILE A 254 27.27 -0.65 -13.24
CA ILE A 254 27.69 -1.45 -12.09
C ILE A 254 29.22 -1.54 -12.11
N VAL A 255 29.89 -0.89 -11.17
CA VAL A 255 31.36 -0.82 -11.10
C VAL A 255 31.95 -1.94 -10.24
N GLU A 256 31.17 -2.45 -9.29
CA GLU A 256 31.56 -3.52 -8.38
C GLU A 256 30.32 -4.26 -7.89
N VAL A 257 30.45 -5.53 -7.50
CA VAL A 257 29.41 -6.27 -6.77
C VAL A 257 30.04 -6.87 -5.52
N VAL A 258 29.62 -6.41 -4.34
CA VAL A 258 30.15 -6.85 -3.04
C VAL A 258 29.07 -7.62 -2.30
N ALA A 259 29.28 -8.91 -2.09
CA ALA A 259 28.32 -9.78 -1.40
C ALA A 259 26.88 -9.69 -1.97
N GLY A 260 26.76 -9.65 -3.30
CA GLY A 260 25.48 -9.53 -4.02
C GLY A 260 24.88 -8.12 -4.06
N LYS A 261 25.57 -7.10 -3.51
CA LYS A 261 25.14 -5.70 -3.55
C LYS A 261 25.88 -4.97 -4.67
N PRO A 262 25.18 -4.42 -5.68
CA PRO A 262 25.86 -3.68 -6.73
C PRO A 262 26.26 -2.29 -6.24
N VAL A 263 27.48 -1.90 -6.58
CA VAL A 263 27.99 -0.53 -6.49
C VAL A 263 27.85 0.08 -7.87
N ILE A 264 27.16 1.21 -7.96
CA ILE A 264 26.69 1.77 -9.22
C ILE A 264 27.21 3.18 -9.38
N ALA A 265 27.83 3.46 -10.52
CA ALA A 265 28.27 4.81 -10.89
C ALA A 265 27.08 5.78 -10.91
N THR A 266 27.25 6.98 -10.35
CA THR A 266 26.27 8.07 -10.46
C THR A 266 26.93 9.35 -10.96
N ARG A 267 26.18 10.45 -11.00
CA ARG A 267 26.73 11.76 -11.39
C ARG A 267 27.79 12.31 -10.43
N THR A 268 27.76 11.94 -9.14
CA THR A 268 28.66 12.50 -8.12
C THR A 268 29.61 11.45 -7.56
N THR A 269 29.11 10.52 -6.76
CA THR A 269 29.85 9.43 -6.13
C THR A 269 29.15 8.11 -6.44
N ASP A 270 29.83 6.98 -6.29
CA ASP A 270 29.19 5.69 -6.55
C ASP A 270 28.22 5.37 -5.42
N LEU A 271 27.10 4.72 -5.76
CA LEU A 271 26.01 4.36 -4.86
C LEU A 271 26.02 2.85 -4.62
N VAL A 272 26.09 2.43 -3.37
CA VAL A 272 25.83 1.04 -2.98
C VAL A 272 24.32 0.83 -2.90
N ALA A 273 23.77 -0.07 -3.73
CA ALA A 273 22.39 -0.54 -3.58
C ALA A 273 22.37 -1.71 -2.58
N GLY A 274 22.04 -1.39 -1.34
CA GLY A 274 21.96 -2.30 -0.21
C GLY A 274 20.67 -3.11 -0.17
N ASP A 275 20.85 -4.41 0.03
CA ASP A 275 19.81 -5.42 0.20
C ASP A 275 18.76 -5.37 -0.92
N PRO A 276 19.20 -5.52 -2.20
CA PRO A 276 18.30 -5.50 -3.34
C PRO A 276 17.38 -6.73 -3.31
N VAL A 277 16.09 -6.50 -3.52
CA VAL A 277 15.05 -7.54 -3.48
C VAL A 277 14.06 -7.36 -4.63
N THR A 278 13.33 -8.43 -4.97
CA THR A 278 12.18 -8.34 -5.89
C THR A 278 11.09 -7.42 -5.32
N THR A 279 10.10 -7.04 -6.14
CA THR A 279 8.95 -6.25 -5.66
C THR A 279 8.13 -6.96 -4.57
N GLY A 280 8.19 -8.30 -4.50
CA GLY A 280 7.62 -9.12 -3.43
C GLY A 280 8.51 -9.27 -2.19
N GLY A 281 9.72 -8.69 -2.21
CA GLY A 281 10.64 -8.72 -1.07
C GLY A 281 11.59 -9.91 -1.01
N HIS A 282 11.64 -10.76 -2.04
CA HIS A 282 12.52 -11.92 -2.10
C HIS A 282 13.96 -11.54 -2.47
N LYS A 283 14.94 -12.30 -1.96
CA LYS A 283 16.35 -12.13 -2.30
C LYS A 283 16.59 -12.46 -3.78
N LEU A 284 17.39 -11.63 -4.43
CA LEU A 284 17.85 -11.88 -5.80
C LEU A 284 18.97 -12.93 -5.83
N ASP A 285 19.13 -13.58 -6.98
CA ASP A 285 20.26 -14.46 -7.23
C ASP A 285 21.59 -13.66 -7.22
N PRO A 286 22.69 -14.19 -6.65
CA PRO A 286 23.98 -13.50 -6.65
C PRO A 286 24.50 -13.12 -8.04
N SER A 287 24.13 -13.84 -9.10
CA SER A 287 24.53 -13.53 -10.48
C SER A 287 23.61 -12.51 -11.17
N PHE A 288 22.58 -12.01 -10.49
CA PHE A 288 21.63 -11.05 -11.05
C PHE A 288 22.31 -9.74 -11.46
N PHE A 289 23.38 -9.34 -10.75
CA PHE A 289 24.17 -8.16 -11.08
C PHE A 289 25.53 -8.54 -11.64
N GLN A 290 25.91 -7.93 -12.76
CA GLN A 290 27.20 -8.15 -13.41
C GLN A 290 27.96 -6.84 -13.56
N VAL A 291 29.25 -6.85 -13.21
CA VAL A 291 30.14 -5.69 -13.35
C VAL A 291 30.27 -5.31 -14.83
N GLY A 292 30.23 -4.01 -15.10
CA GLY A 292 30.25 -3.43 -16.44
C GLY A 292 28.87 -3.28 -17.09
N THR A 293 27.83 -3.87 -16.52
CA THR A 293 26.46 -3.69 -16.98
C THR A 293 25.97 -2.28 -16.67
N ILE A 294 25.37 -1.62 -17.67
CA ILE A 294 24.69 -0.35 -17.49
C ILE A 294 23.21 -0.62 -17.22
N LEU A 295 22.75 -0.22 -16.04
CA LEU A 295 21.35 -0.34 -15.64
C LEU A 295 20.49 0.62 -16.45
N ALA A 296 19.38 0.12 -16.99
CA ALA A 296 18.43 0.94 -17.72
C ALA A 296 17.74 1.92 -16.77
N ALA A 297 17.40 3.10 -17.29
CA ALA A 297 16.44 4.01 -16.69
C ALA A 297 15.29 4.22 -17.68
N PRO A 298 14.04 4.37 -17.24
CA PRO A 298 12.93 4.64 -18.15
C PRO A 298 13.16 5.92 -18.96
N ALA A 299 12.69 5.94 -20.21
CA ALA A 299 12.73 7.14 -21.04
C ALA A 299 11.88 8.27 -20.43
N PRO A 300 12.15 9.55 -20.73
CA PRO A 300 11.37 10.67 -20.18
C PRO A 300 9.85 10.55 -20.37
N GLU A 301 9.40 10.03 -21.51
CA GLU A 301 7.99 9.79 -21.81
C GLU A 301 7.39 8.70 -20.91
N GLN A 302 8.17 7.67 -20.59
CA GLN A 302 7.78 6.61 -19.66
C GLN A 302 7.71 7.15 -18.22
N LEU A 303 8.66 7.99 -17.80
CA LEU A 303 8.65 8.63 -16.47
C LEU A 303 7.40 9.49 -16.26
N HIS A 304 7.01 10.27 -17.28
CA HIS A 304 5.77 11.07 -17.22
C HIS A 304 4.53 10.20 -17.04
N ARG A 305 4.45 9.08 -17.77
CA ARG A 305 3.35 8.11 -17.63
C ARG A 305 3.37 7.42 -16.27
N ILE A 306 4.55 7.08 -15.74
CA ILE A 306 4.69 6.52 -14.39
C ILE A 306 4.13 7.48 -13.34
N ASP A 307 4.45 8.78 -13.43
CA ASP A 307 3.94 9.77 -12.50
C ASP A 307 2.41 9.98 -12.64
N GLU A 308 1.89 9.95 -13.87
CA GLU A 308 0.45 10.07 -14.13
C GLU A 308 -0.34 8.88 -13.56
N ILE A 309 0.07 7.66 -13.90
CA ILE A 309 -0.56 6.42 -13.40
C ILE A 309 -0.43 6.36 -11.88
N GLY A 310 0.75 6.72 -11.34
CA GLY A 310 0.98 6.71 -9.90
C GLY A 310 0.08 7.64 -9.12
N ARG A 311 -0.16 8.86 -9.61
CA ARG A 311 -1.10 9.79 -8.96
C ARG A 311 -2.51 9.21 -8.84
N GLN A 312 -2.96 8.45 -9.85
CA GLN A 312 -4.26 7.76 -9.83
C GLN A 312 -4.25 6.56 -8.88
N ALA A 313 -3.22 5.70 -8.97
CA ALA A 313 -3.13 4.48 -8.19
C ALA A 313 -2.92 4.72 -6.68
N HIS A 314 -2.12 5.73 -6.30
CA HIS A 314 -1.86 6.05 -4.89
C HIS A 314 -3.14 6.38 -4.11
N ARG A 315 -4.16 6.93 -4.78
CA ARG A 315 -5.46 7.22 -4.16
C ARG A 315 -6.16 5.95 -3.67
N PHE A 316 -5.98 4.84 -4.38
CA PHE A 316 -6.64 3.57 -4.10
C PHE A 316 -5.71 2.55 -3.45
N GLU A 317 -4.46 2.89 -3.17
CA GLU A 317 -3.52 1.99 -2.49
C GLU A 317 -4.07 1.39 -1.20
N PRO A 318 -4.75 2.13 -0.28
CA PRO A 318 -5.32 1.52 0.92
C PRO A 318 -6.32 0.40 0.64
N PHE A 319 -7.12 0.54 -0.43
CA PHE A 319 -8.04 -0.52 -0.86
C PHE A 319 -7.28 -1.76 -1.35
N TRP A 320 -6.19 -1.55 -2.07
CA TRP A 320 -5.36 -2.66 -2.56
C TRP A 320 -4.59 -3.35 -1.45
N VAL A 321 -4.08 -2.59 -0.48
CA VAL A 321 -3.43 -3.12 0.73
C VAL A 321 -4.39 -4.01 1.51
N ASP A 322 -5.56 -3.50 1.89
CA ASP A 322 -6.60 -4.26 2.61
C ASP A 322 -6.99 -5.56 1.90
N ARG A 323 -7.13 -5.47 0.57
CA ARG A 323 -7.45 -6.63 -0.27
C ARG A 323 -6.31 -7.64 -0.34
N LEU A 324 -5.06 -7.20 -0.38
CA LEU A 324 -3.87 -8.06 -0.42
C LEU A 324 -3.55 -8.68 0.95
N GLU A 325 -3.87 -8.01 2.05
CA GLU A 325 -3.80 -8.57 3.41
C GLU A 325 -4.86 -9.65 3.62
N SER A 326 -6.07 -9.42 3.11
CA SER A 326 -7.20 -10.35 3.23
C SER A 326 -7.11 -11.53 2.25
N ALA A 327 -6.45 -11.35 1.11
CA ALA A 327 -6.19 -12.42 0.17
C ALA A 327 -5.02 -13.26 0.68
N ALA A 328 -5.30 -14.46 1.19
CA ALA A 328 -4.25 -15.44 1.44
C ALA A 328 -3.59 -15.79 0.10
N ILE A 329 -2.46 -15.18 -0.27
CA ILE A 329 -1.70 -15.51 -1.49
C ILE A 329 -0.53 -16.44 -1.10
N PRO A 330 -0.56 -17.74 -1.46
CA PRO A 330 0.54 -18.64 -1.17
C PRO A 330 1.76 -18.30 -2.01
N THR A 331 2.90 -18.18 -1.32
CA THR A 331 4.23 -18.16 -1.92
C THR A 331 4.59 -19.56 -2.42
N GLY A 332 4.78 -19.74 -3.73
CA GLY A 332 5.30 -20.98 -4.29
C GLY A 332 6.39 -20.70 -5.32
N LYS A 333 7.41 -21.58 -5.37
CA LYS A 333 8.55 -21.40 -6.29
C LYS A 333 8.16 -21.56 -7.77
N ARG A 334 8.70 -20.65 -8.60
CA ARG A 334 8.80 -20.60 -10.07
C ARG A 334 8.73 -21.96 -10.78
N GLY A 335 7.87 -22.06 -11.78
CA GLY A 335 7.94 -23.07 -12.83
C GLY A 335 8.16 -22.41 -14.19
N SER A 336 9.31 -22.63 -14.83
CA SER A 336 9.56 -22.13 -16.19
C SER A 336 8.81 -23.00 -17.21
N GLY A 337 7.52 -22.73 -17.40
CA GLY A 337 6.65 -23.46 -18.32
C GLY A 337 6.15 -22.60 -19.48
N ARG A 338 6.16 -23.14 -20.69
CA ARG A 338 5.46 -22.55 -21.84
C ARG A 338 4.02 -23.09 -21.84
N PHE A 339 3.00 -22.24 -21.75
CA PHE A 339 1.60 -22.70 -21.83
C PHE A 339 1.37 -23.50 -23.12
N VAL A 340 0.81 -24.71 -23.00
CA VAL A 340 0.52 -25.57 -24.15
C VAL A 340 -0.97 -25.47 -24.50
N LYS A 341 -1.21 -25.30 -25.82
CA LYS A 341 -2.46 -25.40 -26.61
C LYS A 341 -3.78 -24.99 -25.92
N ALA A 342 -4.40 -23.92 -26.47
CA ALA A 342 -5.73 -23.48 -26.11
C ALA A 342 -6.81 -24.53 -26.45
N HIS A 343 -7.74 -24.75 -25.53
CA HIS A 343 -8.94 -25.56 -25.77
C HIS A 343 -10.19 -24.69 -25.69
N GLN A 344 -10.81 -24.43 -26.84
CA GLN A 344 -11.98 -23.55 -26.97
C GLN A 344 -13.28 -24.33 -26.75
N ALA A 345 -14.18 -23.78 -25.93
CA ALA A 345 -15.51 -24.31 -25.70
C ALA A 345 -16.56 -23.20 -25.69
N ASN A 346 -17.82 -23.58 -25.92
CA ASN A 346 -18.96 -22.66 -25.83
C ASN A 346 -19.44 -22.62 -24.37
N PRO A 347 -19.46 -21.45 -23.72
CA PRO A 347 -20.06 -21.35 -22.40
C PRO A 347 -21.60 -21.48 -22.50
N PRO A 348 -22.28 -21.81 -21.40
CA PRO A 348 -23.73 -21.74 -21.28
C PRO A 348 -24.31 -20.41 -21.79
N ALA A 349 -25.51 -20.43 -22.38
CA ALA A 349 -26.13 -19.25 -23.00
C ALA A 349 -26.31 -18.06 -22.02
N ASP A 350 -26.57 -18.35 -20.75
CA ASP A 350 -26.66 -17.33 -19.70
C ASP A 350 -25.30 -16.69 -19.37
N LEU A 351 -24.19 -17.40 -19.60
CA LEU A 351 -22.83 -16.85 -19.48
C LEU A 351 -22.39 -16.09 -20.72
N SER A 352 -22.84 -16.50 -21.91
CA SER A 352 -22.50 -15.83 -23.16
C SER A 352 -23.19 -14.46 -23.30
N THR A 353 -24.37 -14.30 -22.71
CA THR A 353 -25.21 -13.09 -22.80
C THR A 353 -24.97 -12.06 -21.68
N ASN A 354 -24.26 -12.43 -20.61
CA ASN A 354 -24.04 -11.59 -19.44
C ASN A 354 -22.75 -10.74 -19.50
N ASN A 355 -22.74 -9.66 -18.70
CA ASN A 355 -21.58 -8.78 -18.45
C ASN A 355 -20.31 -9.59 -18.15
N GLU A 356 -19.14 -9.11 -18.59
CA GLU A 356 -17.84 -9.74 -18.38
C GLU A 356 -17.67 -10.26 -16.95
N HIS A 357 -17.89 -9.39 -15.96
CA HIS A 357 -17.78 -9.71 -14.54
C HIS A 357 -18.63 -10.91 -14.09
N THR A 358 -19.84 -11.07 -14.63
CA THR A 358 -20.75 -12.17 -14.25
C THR A 358 -20.26 -13.50 -14.81
N ALA A 359 -19.82 -13.52 -16.07
CA ALA A 359 -19.31 -14.73 -16.69
C ALA A 359 -18.07 -15.26 -15.95
N LEU A 360 -17.21 -14.32 -15.55
CA LEU A 360 -15.98 -14.57 -14.81
C LEU A 360 -16.25 -15.07 -13.41
N ALA A 361 -17.15 -14.39 -12.71
CA ALA A 361 -17.58 -14.79 -11.40
C ALA A 361 -18.14 -16.22 -11.39
N ALA A 362 -18.89 -16.61 -12.43
CA ALA A 362 -19.37 -17.98 -12.57
C ALA A 362 -18.25 -18.99 -12.83
N LEU A 363 -17.26 -18.66 -13.66
CA LEU A 363 -16.07 -19.49 -13.88
C LEU A 363 -15.30 -19.71 -12.57
N LEU A 364 -15.06 -18.64 -11.81
CA LEU A 364 -14.34 -18.69 -10.54
C LEU A 364 -15.12 -19.46 -9.46
N CYS A 365 -16.42 -19.18 -9.30
CA CYS A 365 -17.30 -19.90 -8.39
C CYS A 365 -17.40 -21.39 -8.78
N GLY A 366 -17.47 -21.69 -10.08
CA GLY A 366 -17.50 -23.04 -10.60
C GLY A 366 -16.22 -23.80 -10.29
N TRP A 367 -15.07 -23.17 -10.57
CA TRP A 367 -13.76 -23.75 -10.33
C TRP A 367 -13.57 -24.02 -8.84
N GLN A 368 -13.93 -23.05 -8.01
CA GLN A 368 -13.92 -23.20 -6.57
C GLN A 368 -14.85 -24.34 -6.13
N ARG A 369 -16.02 -24.57 -6.73
CA ARG A 369 -16.93 -25.63 -6.24
C ARG A 369 -16.70 -27.00 -6.84
N HIS A 370 -15.84 -27.13 -7.86
CA HIS A 370 -15.58 -28.39 -8.55
C HIS A 370 -14.29 -29.07 -8.02
N PRO A 371 -14.38 -30.05 -7.09
CA PRO A 371 -13.22 -30.56 -6.35
C PRO A 371 -12.16 -31.23 -7.24
N GLY A 372 -12.59 -31.83 -8.36
CA GLY A 372 -11.68 -32.42 -9.35
C GLY A 372 -10.74 -31.43 -10.03
N LEU A 373 -11.02 -30.12 -9.94
CA LEU A 373 -10.14 -29.05 -10.43
C LEU A 373 -9.21 -28.51 -9.34
N ARG A 374 -9.61 -28.56 -8.07
CA ARG A 374 -8.77 -28.08 -6.95
C ARG A 374 -7.57 -28.99 -6.70
N GLY A 375 -7.81 -30.29 -6.53
CA GLY A 375 -6.77 -31.25 -6.19
C GLY A 375 -5.83 -31.62 -7.34
N GLY A 376 -6.23 -31.33 -8.58
CA GLY A 376 -5.50 -31.77 -9.78
C GLY A 376 -4.34 -30.87 -10.21
N PHE A 377 -4.27 -29.63 -9.70
CA PHE A 377 -3.20 -28.68 -10.00
C PHE A 377 -2.34 -28.34 -8.75
N GLY A 378 -2.62 -28.96 -7.59
CA GLY A 378 -1.87 -28.70 -6.35
C GLY A 378 -2.08 -27.30 -5.75
N MET A 379 -3.28 -26.73 -5.91
CA MET A 379 -3.56 -25.28 -5.75
C MET A 379 -4.48 -24.95 -4.56
N ASP A 380 -4.48 -25.76 -3.50
CA ASP A 380 -5.51 -25.69 -2.45
C ASP A 380 -5.58 -24.35 -1.68
N ASP A 381 -4.55 -23.50 -1.77
CA ASP A 381 -4.45 -22.29 -0.95
C ASP A 381 -4.48 -20.96 -1.73
N THR A 382 -4.67 -20.93 -3.06
CA THR A 382 -4.44 -19.71 -3.86
C THR A 382 -5.71 -18.95 -4.28
N PRO A 383 -5.77 -17.61 -4.11
CA PRO A 383 -6.92 -16.82 -4.52
C PRO A 383 -6.83 -16.54 -6.03
N PRO A 384 -7.97 -16.53 -6.74
CA PRO A 384 -7.96 -16.26 -8.17
C PRO A 384 -7.52 -14.81 -8.46
N LEU A 385 -6.85 -14.60 -9.60
CA LEU A 385 -6.44 -13.28 -10.09
C LEU A 385 -7.22 -12.91 -11.35
N TRP A 386 -7.61 -11.65 -11.46
CA TRP A 386 -8.34 -11.11 -12.59
C TRP A 386 -7.42 -10.22 -13.43
N SER A 387 -7.35 -10.42 -14.75
CA SER A 387 -6.59 -9.51 -15.61
C SER A 387 -7.49 -8.40 -16.14
N SER A 388 -7.26 -7.20 -15.64
CA SER A 388 -8.10 -6.04 -15.94
C SER A 388 -7.73 -5.44 -17.30
N ARG A 389 -8.70 -5.37 -18.22
CA ARG A 389 -8.53 -4.68 -19.53
C ARG A 389 -8.18 -3.22 -19.32
N ARG A 390 -8.83 -2.57 -18.34
CA ARG A 390 -8.54 -1.18 -17.99
C ARG A 390 -7.10 -1.02 -17.46
N ALA A 391 -6.64 -1.93 -16.61
CA ALA A 391 -5.27 -1.90 -16.08
C ALA A 391 -4.24 -2.13 -17.19
N GLN A 392 -4.46 -3.11 -18.08
CA GLN A 392 -3.58 -3.35 -19.23
C GLN A 392 -3.48 -2.11 -20.14
N GLN A 393 -4.62 -1.52 -20.52
CA GLN A 393 -4.65 -0.31 -21.37
C GLN A 393 -3.98 0.89 -20.70
N LEU A 394 -4.19 1.07 -19.39
CA LEU A 394 -3.58 2.15 -18.62
C LEU A 394 -2.05 2.00 -18.55
N VAL A 395 -1.59 0.78 -18.29
CA VAL A 395 -0.18 0.48 -18.00
C VAL A 395 0.66 0.31 -19.27
N GLY A 396 0.17 -0.44 -20.26
CA GLY A 396 0.90 -0.73 -21.49
C GLY A 396 2.27 -1.41 -21.23
N ASP A 397 3.32 -0.82 -21.78
CA ASP A 397 4.72 -1.26 -21.64
C ASP A 397 5.30 -1.12 -20.22
N LEU A 398 4.58 -0.49 -19.28
CA LEU A 398 5.02 -0.28 -17.89
C LEU A 398 4.60 -1.40 -16.93
N TRP A 399 4.29 -2.59 -17.46
CA TRP A 399 3.73 -3.73 -16.70
C TRP A 399 4.67 -4.27 -15.61
N SER A 400 5.98 -3.98 -15.69
CA SER A 400 6.94 -4.31 -14.63
C SER A 400 6.81 -3.41 -13.40
N HIS A 401 6.21 -2.23 -13.53
CA HIS A 401 5.99 -1.28 -12.43
C HIS A 401 4.59 -1.43 -11.79
N TRP A 402 3.59 -1.79 -12.59
CA TRP A 402 2.17 -1.79 -12.22
C TRP A 402 1.54 -3.16 -12.40
N SER A 403 0.62 -3.52 -11.51
CA SER A 403 -0.08 -4.80 -11.63
C SER A 403 -1.18 -4.74 -12.68
N ILE A 404 -1.08 -5.56 -13.73
CA ILE A 404 -2.17 -5.77 -14.69
C ILE A 404 -3.14 -6.86 -14.25
N VAL A 405 -2.78 -7.59 -13.19
CA VAL A 405 -3.64 -8.55 -12.51
C VAL A 405 -4.04 -8.08 -11.12
N LEU A 406 -5.32 -8.23 -10.82
CA LEU A 406 -5.94 -7.74 -9.61
C LEU A 406 -6.36 -8.94 -8.76
N PRO A 407 -6.05 -8.97 -7.46
CA PRO A 407 -6.54 -10.02 -6.56
C PRO A 407 -8.06 -10.03 -6.59
N VAL A 408 -8.68 -11.20 -6.46
CA VAL A 408 -10.14 -11.35 -6.44
C VAL A 408 -10.60 -11.86 -5.07
N SER A 409 -11.66 -11.25 -4.52
CA SER A 409 -12.25 -11.70 -3.26
C SER A 409 -12.85 -13.10 -3.43
N VAL A 410 -12.64 -14.00 -2.47
CA VAL A 410 -13.22 -15.35 -2.51
C VAL A 410 -14.55 -15.35 -1.75
N PRO A 411 -15.69 -15.69 -2.39
CA PRO A 411 -16.98 -15.73 -1.70
C PRO A 411 -17.04 -16.83 -0.62
N ASP A 412 -17.86 -16.61 0.41
CA ASP A 412 -18.09 -17.62 1.46
C ASP A 412 -18.63 -18.93 0.84
N PRO A 413 -18.05 -20.10 1.16
CA PRO A 413 -18.46 -21.40 0.61
C PRO A 413 -19.94 -21.75 0.82
N THR A 414 -20.58 -21.21 1.85
CA THR A 414 -21.99 -21.44 2.21
C THR A 414 -22.97 -20.61 1.38
N THR A 415 -22.49 -19.61 0.64
CA THR A 415 -23.32 -18.78 -0.23
C THR A 415 -23.92 -19.61 -1.38
N GLY A 416 -25.18 -19.40 -1.73
CA GLY A 416 -25.78 -20.04 -2.93
C GLY A 416 -25.02 -19.66 -4.21
N PHE A 417 -24.96 -20.56 -5.22
CA PHE A 417 -24.13 -20.34 -6.42
C PHE A 417 -24.45 -19.01 -7.12
N SER A 418 -25.72 -18.73 -7.42
CA SER A 418 -26.13 -17.46 -8.07
C SER A 418 -25.74 -16.23 -7.25
N ALA A 419 -26.00 -16.25 -5.93
CA ALA A 419 -25.64 -15.14 -5.05
C ALA A 419 -24.13 -14.93 -4.95
N ALA A 420 -23.34 -16.01 -4.97
CA ALA A 420 -21.88 -15.93 -5.00
C ALA A 420 -21.37 -15.33 -6.32
N VAL A 421 -21.98 -15.70 -7.46
CA VAL A 421 -21.68 -15.11 -8.77
C VAL A 421 -21.99 -13.62 -8.80
N GLU A 422 -23.15 -13.21 -8.30
CA GLU A 422 -23.55 -11.79 -8.23
C GLU A 422 -22.61 -10.97 -7.34
N ALA A 423 -22.29 -11.47 -6.15
CA ALA A 423 -21.38 -10.81 -5.22
C ALA A 423 -19.97 -10.64 -5.82
N LEU A 424 -19.44 -11.69 -6.45
CA LEU A 424 -18.13 -11.68 -7.06
C LEU A 424 -18.08 -10.80 -8.32
N ALA A 425 -19.15 -10.76 -9.11
CA ALA A 425 -19.25 -9.85 -10.25
C ALA A 425 -19.26 -8.38 -9.79
N ALA A 426 -19.96 -8.06 -8.70
CA ALA A 426 -19.97 -6.72 -8.11
C ALA A 426 -18.58 -6.34 -7.56
N ASP A 427 -17.88 -7.27 -6.93
CA ASP A 427 -16.52 -7.11 -6.42
C ASP A 427 -15.51 -6.85 -7.56
N LEU A 428 -15.55 -7.64 -8.63
CA LEU A 428 -14.71 -7.44 -9.81
C LEU A 428 -14.96 -6.06 -10.44
N ALA A 429 -16.23 -5.67 -10.61
CA ALA A 429 -16.56 -4.34 -11.11
C ALA A 429 -16.04 -3.22 -10.19
N HIS A 430 -15.99 -3.46 -8.88
CA HIS A 430 -15.46 -2.52 -7.89
C HIS A 430 -13.94 -2.37 -7.97
N ALA A 431 -13.23 -3.48 -8.20
CA ALA A 431 -11.80 -3.52 -8.45
C ALA A 431 -11.44 -2.83 -9.77
N GLU A 432 -12.16 -3.14 -10.86
CA GLU A 432 -11.95 -2.54 -12.19
C GLU A 432 -12.05 -1.00 -12.15
N ARG A 433 -13.03 -0.45 -11.42
CA ARG A 433 -13.19 1.00 -11.24
C ARG A 433 -12.01 1.67 -10.54
N ARG A 434 -11.23 0.93 -9.74
CA ARG A 434 -10.05 1.43 -9.02
C ARG A 434 -8.75 1.24 -9.78
N GLY A 435 -8.78 0.53 -10.90
CA GLY A 435 -7.65 0.39 -11.81
C GLY A 435 -6.58 -0.54 -11.28
N THR A 436 -5.34 -0.04 -11.22
CA THR A 436 -4.14 -0.82 -10.90
C THR A 436 -3.52 -0.39 -9.56
N PHE A 437 -2.51 -1.15 -9.10
CA PHE A 437 -1.64 -0.83 -7.98
C PHE A 437 -0.18 -1.12 -8.35
N MET A 438 0.76 -0.48 -7.64
CA MET A 438 2.18 -0.74 -7.87
C MET A 438 2.56 -2.16 -7.44
N ARG A 439 3.41 -2.84 -8.21
CA ARG A 439 3.88 -4.18 -7.85
C ARG A 439 4.72 -4.20 -6.56
N ASP A 440 5.22 -3.05 -6.12
CA ASP A 440 6.01 -2.88 -4.90
C ASP A 440 5.19 -2.80 -3.61
N VAL A 441 3.86 -2.82 -3.68
CA VAL A 441 2.98 -2.66 -2.51
C VAL A 441 3.33 -3.66 -1.40
N ALA A 442 3.54 -4.94 -1.71
CA ALA A 442 3.98 -5.91 -0.69
C ALA A 442 5.39 -5.65 -0.15
N GLY A 443 6.30 -5.19 -1.00
CA GLY A 443 7.65 -4.82 -0.55
C GLY A 443 7.64 -3.66 0.45
N ARG A 444 6.55 -2.88 0.49
CA ARG A 444 6.35 -1.70 1.35
C ARG A 444 5.45 -1.93 2.56
N HIS A 445 4.54 -2.90 2.51
CA HIS A 445 3.58 -3.20 3.57
C HIS A 445 3.82 -4.62 4.07
N PRO A 446 4.48 -4.83 5.23
CA PRO A 446 4.89 -6.15 5.71
C PRO A 446 3.73 -7.13 5.96
N SER A 447 2.53 -6.61 6.21
CA SER A 447 1.27 -7.37 6.33
C SER A 447 0.75 -7.87 4.97
N CYS A 448 1.07 -7.16 3.88
CA CYS A 448 0.74 -7.61 2.54
C CYS A 448 1.65 -8.77 2.16
N HIS A 449 1.05 -9.95 2.03
CA HIS A 449 1.71 -11.07 1.40
C HIS A 449 1.36 -11.07 -0.08
N ILE A 450 2.10 -10.32 -0.91
CA ILE A 450 2.22 -10.72 -2.31
C ILE A 450 3.34 -11.74 -2.30
N GLY A 451 2.98 -13.04 -2.26
CA GLY A 451 3.97 -14.05 -2.57
C GLY A 451 4.60 -13.78 -3.94
N ASP A 452 5.70 -14.46 -4.29
CA ASP A 452 6.04 -14.56 -5.71
C ASP A 452 4.75 -14.94 -6.46
N PRO A 453 4.51 -14.40 -7.67
CA PRO A 453 3.25 -14.61 -8.39
C PRO A 453 2.86 -16.08 -8.24
N PRO A 454 1.61 -16.31 -7.82
CA PRO A 454 1.23 -17.56 -7.20
C PRO A 454 1.56 -18.76 -8.08
N ARG A 455 1.66 -19.96 -7.50
CA ARG A 455 1.64 -21.19 -8.31
C ARG A 455 0.37 -21.32 -9.18
N ALA A 456 -0.68 -20.54 -8.90
CA ALA A 456 -2.00 -20.71 -9.47
C ALA A 456 -2.72 -19.37 -9.67
N SER A 457 -3.22 -19.09 -10.85
CA SER A 457 -4.09 -17.95 -11.14
C SER A 457 -4.94 -18.28 -12.34
N VAL A 458 -6.25 -18.42 -12.12
CA VAL A 458 -7.22 -18.38 -13.20
C VAL A 458 -7.23 -16.96 -13.76
N VAL A 459 -6.28 -16.67 -14.64
CA VAL A 459 -6.20 -15.38 -15.30
C VAL A 459 -7.25 -15.38 -16.37
N VAL A 460 -8.26 -14.53 -16.21
CA VAL A 460 -9.20 -14.29 -17.29
C VAL A 460 -8.90 -13.02 -18.03
N LEU A 461 -8.70 -13.19 -19.33
CA LEU A 461 -8.44 -12.13 -20.29
C LEU A 461 -9.66 -11.94 -21.17
N PRO A 462 -9.99 -10.68 -21.53
CA PRO A 462 -11.05 -10.38 -22.49
C PRO A 462 -10.58 -10.38 -23.95
N ASP A 463 -9.27 -10.51 -24.23
CA ASP A 463 -8.72 -10.59 -25.59
C ASP A 463 -7.45 -11.47 -25.62
N ALA A 464 -7.29 -12.27 -26.68
CA ALA A 464 -6.14 -13.14 -26.91
C ALA A 464 -5.00 -12.46 -27.71
N GLY A 465 -5.16 -11.19 -28.10
CA GLY A 465 -4.22 -10.48 -28.98
C GLY A 465 -2.80 -10.31 -28.42
N GLU A 466 -2.63 -10.19 -27.10
CA GLU A 466 -1.31 -10.00 -26.46
C GLU A 466 -1.16 -10.80 -25.17
N LEU A 467 -1.42 -12.11 -25.22
CA LEU A 467 -1.28 -12.98 -24.03
C LEU A 467 0.15 -13.01 -23.44
N ALA A 468 1.18 -12.65 -24.24
CA ALA A 468 2.59 -12.80 -23.86
C ALA A 468 2.99 -11.98 -22.63
N HIS A 469 2.54 -10.73 -22.52
CA HIS A 469 2.87 -9.88 -21.36
C HIS A 469 2.09 -10.29 -20.12
N VAL A 470 0.87 -10.83 -20.29
CA VAL A 470 0.07 -11.36 -19.19
C VAL A 470 0.68 -12.66 -18.67
N PHE A 471 1.05 -13.58 -19.55
CA PHE A 471 1.76 -14.80 -19.16
C PHE A 471 3.13 -14.49 -18.54
N ALA A 472 3.79 -13.40 -18.94
CA ALA A 472 5.00 -12.92 -18.26
C ALA A 472 4.71 -12.32 -16.87
N ALA A 473 3.56 -11.65 -16.71
CA ALA A 473 3.18 -10.98 -15.47
C ALA A 473 2.55 -11.91 -14.43
N VAL A 474 1.98 -13.03 -14.87
CA VAL A 474 1.25 -14.01 -14.05
C VAL A 474 1.88 -15.38 -14.27
N ASP A 475 2.77 -15.75 -13.35
CA ASP A 475 3.20 -17.13 -13.17
C ASP A 475 1.96 -17.89 -12.67
N THR A 476 1.45 -18.88 -13.41
CA THR A 476 0.24 -19.64 -13.03
C THR A 476 0.16 -20.99 -13.71
N ASP A 477 -0.36 -21.98 -12.99
CA ASP A 477 -0.62 -23.32 -13.51
C ASP A 477 -1.87 -23.42 -14.40
N LEU A 478 -2.84 -22.48 -14.37
CA LEU A 478 -4.05 -22.57 -15.23
C LEU A 478 -4.59 -21.20 -15.62
N VAL A 479 -4.61 -20.87 -16.91
CA VAL A 479 -5.19 -19.63 -17.46
C VAL A 479 -6.50 -19.96 -18.15
N ILE A 480 -7.56 -19.16 -17.92
CA ILE A 480 -8.86 -19.31 -18.59
C ILE A 480 -9.20 -17.99 -19.27
N VAL A 481 -9.20 -17.90 -20.59
CA VAL A 481 -9.48 -16.65 -21.35
C VAL A 481 -10.90 -16.66 -21.86
N ARG A 482 -11.61 -15.52 -21.79
CA ARG A 482 -12.89 -15.30 -22.48
C ARG A 482 -12.64 -14.40 -23.69
N HIS A 483 -13.03 -14.87 -24.87
CA HIS A 483 -12.98 -14.12 -26.11
C HIS A 483 -14.18 -13.18 -26.24
N ASP A 484 -14.03 -12.07 -26.96
CA ASP A 484 -15.09 -11.10 -27.24
C ASP A 484 -16.27 -11.72 -28.03
N ASP A 485 -16.01 -12.79 -28.79
CA ASP A 485 -17.04 -13.57 -29.50
C ASP A 485 -17.83 -14.52 -28.59
N GLY A 486 -17.55 -14.50 -27.29
CA GLY A 486 -18.22 -15.29 -26.27
C GLY A 486 -17.60 -16.67 -26.03
N HIS A 487 -16.56 -17.07 -26.77
CA HIS A 487 -15.88 -18.34 -26.50
C HIS A 487 -15.01 -18.26 -25.26
N VAL A 488 -14.79 -19.40 -24.59
CA VAL A 488 -13.84 -19.49 -23.47
C VAL A 488 -12.80 -20.53 -23.81
N ALA A 489 -11.54 -20.22 -23.54
CA ALA A 489 -10.40 -21.10 -23.73
C ALA A 489 -9.63 -21.29 -22.42
N ALA A 490 -8.96 -22.43 -22.27
CA ALA A 490 -8.09 -22.69 -21.13
C ALA A 490 -6.70 -23.18 -21.57
N TRP A 491 -5.69 -22.87 -20.76
CA TRP A 491 -4.30 -23.30 -20.91
C TRP A 491 -3.80 -23.82 -19.56
N GLY A 492 -3.07 -24.93 -19.58
CA GLY A 492 -2.44 -25.50 -18.39
C GLY A 492 -0.91 -25.44 -18.45
N PRO A 493 -0.23 -25.97 -17.42
CA PRO A 493 1.22 -26.00 -17.35
C PRO A 493 1.78 -26.87 -18.49
N ALA A 494 3.01 -26.56 -18.92
CA ALA A 494 3.68 -27.29 -20.01
C ALA A 494 3.81 -28.80 -19.78
N HIS A 495 3.79 -29.23 -18.52
CA HIS A 495 3.99 -30.62 -18.10
C HIS A 495 2.67 -31.40 -17.91
N SER A 496 1.51 -30.75 -18.01
CA SER A 496 0.22 -31.44 -17.99
C SER A 496 -0.16 -31.93 -19.39
N ASP A 497 -0.83 -33.09 -19.47
CA ASP A 497 -1.36 -33.61 -20.74
C ASP A 497 -2.44 -32.63 -21.26
N PRO A 498 -2.33 -32.10 -22.51
CA PRO A 498 -3.36 -31.23 -23.09
C PRO A 498 -4.77 -31.84 -23.03
N PHE A 499 -4.88 -33.17 -23.14
CA PHE A 499 -6.16 -33.86 -23.04
C PHE A 499 -6.77 -33.75 -21.63
N GLU A 500 -5.94 -33.81 -20.59
CA GLU A 500 -6.37 -33.68 -19.20
C GLU A 500 -6.87 -32.26 -18.89
N VAL A 501 -6.15 -31.23 -19.37
CA VAL A 501 -6.58 -29.82 -19.25
C VAL A 501 -7.94 -29.61 -19.91
N ALA A 502 -8.13 -30.15 -21.11
CA ALA A 502 -9.40 -30.06 -21.84
C ALA A 502 -10.56 -30.76 -21.12
N GLN A 503 -10.35 -31.99 -20.63
CA GLN A 503 -11.39 -32.74 -19.90
C GLN A 503 -11.85 -32.00 -18.64
N ARG A 504 -10.88 -31.50 -17.87
CA ARG A 504 -11.11 -30.70 -16.66
C ARG A 504 -11.89 -29.42 -16.98
N PHE A 505 -11.50 -28.71 -18.02
CA PHE A 505 -12.19 -27.49 -18.44
C PHE A 505 -13.63 -27.75 -18.91
N MET A 506 -13.88 -28.83 -19.66
CA MET A 506 -15.24 -29.21 -20.05
C MET A 506 -16.10 -29.56 -18.83
N ALA A 507 -15.55 -30.29 -17.86
CA ALA A 507 -16.26 -30.62 -16.62
C ALA A 507 -16.65 -29.35 -15.82
N LEU A 508 -15.78 -28.33 -15.80
CA LEU A 508 -16.09 -27.03 -15.21
C LEU A 508 -17.31 -26.38 -15.86
N LEU A 509 -17.32 -26.30 -17.19
CA LEU A 509 -18.41 -25.65 -17.93
C LEU A 509 -19.74 -26.39 -17.73
N THR A 510 -19.72 -27.72 -17.76
CA THR A 510 -20.90 -28.54 -17.47
C THR A 510 -21.42 -28.31 -16.05
N PHE A 511 -20.54 -28.26 -15.04
CA PHE A 511 -20.93 -27.94 -13.68
C PHE A 511 -21.63 -26.59 -13.57
N ILE A 512 -21.05 -25.55 -14.19
CA ILE A 512 -21.64 -24.20 -14.16
C ILE A 512 -23.01 -24.19 -14.84
N GLU A 513 -23.14 -24.87 -15.99
CA GLU A 513 -24.42 -25.01 -16.68
C GLU A 513 -25.50 -25.60 -15.76
N GLU A 514 -25.17 -26.68 -15.04
CA GLU A 514 -26.10 -27.32 -14.10
C GLU A 514 -26.50 -26.39 -12.95
N GLN A 515 -25.58 -25.58 -12.44
CA GLN A 515 -25.87 -24.64 -11.34
C GLN A 515 -26.68 -23.41 -11.76
N LEU A 516 -26.59 -23.01 -13.03
CA LEU A 516 -27.34 -21.87 -13.58
C LEU A 516 -28.76 -22.25 -14.03
N ARG A 517 -29.06 -23.55 -14.19
CA ARG A 517 -30.41 -23.99 -14.55
C ARG A 517 -31.44 -23.51 -13.52
N PRO A 518 -32.56 -22.91 -13.94
CA PRO A 518 -33.61 -22.50 -13.02
C PRO A 518 -34.11 -23.73 -12.24
N LYS A 519 -34.17 -23.62 -10.91
CA LYS A 519 -34.78 -24.66 -10.07
C LYS A 519 -36.28 -24.68 -10.35
N SER A 520 -36.73 -25.76 -10.99
CA SER A 520 -38.14 -26.03 -11.31
C SER A 520 -39.01 -26.15 -10.06
#